data_AF-A0A948HR78-F1
#
_entry.id   AF-A0A948HR78-F1
#
_cell.length_a   1.000
_cell.length_b   1.000
_cell.length_c   1.000
_cell.angle_alpha   90.00
_cell.angle_beta   90.00
_cell.angle_gamma   90.00
#
_symmetry.space_group_name_H-M   'P 1'
#
loop_
_entity.id
_entity.type
_entity.pdbx_description
1 polymer ?
#
loop_
_entity_poly.entity_id
_entity_poly.type
_entity_poly.pdbx_seq_one_letter_code
_entity_poly.pdbx_strand_id
1 'polypeptide(L)'
;MLNLTDALKLYDILKDHLPVDATNLTAFHYAGKILDSIITKETHEDYLDAVALMNKCEIDDLIQNDVSEVFAAFIDGLIENEILEIKNFCEKVGYHG
;
A
#
# COMPACT_ATOMS: atom_id res chain seq x y z
N MET A 1 7.78 0.01 -10.20
CA MET A 1 6.65 -0.62 -10.93
C MET A 1 6.70 -2.14 -10.78
N LEU A 2 5.71 -2.69 -10.07
CA LEU A 2 5.53 -4.12 -9.82
C LEU A 2 5.11 -4.88 -11.10
N ASN A 3 5.39 -6.18 -11.14
CA ASN A 3 4.76 -7.07 -12.11
C ASN A 3 3.31 -7.36 -11.68
N LEU A 4 2.49 -7.95 -12.56
CA LEU A 4 1.08 -8.23 -12.28
C LEU A 4 0.89 -9.09 -11.01
N THR A 5 1.72 -10.12 -10.81
CA THR A 5 1.63 -11.01 -9.64
C THR A 5 1.84 -10.24 -8.34
N ASP A 6 2.88 -9.40 -8.29
CA ASP A 6 3.19 -8.63 -7.09
C ASP A 6 2.21 -7.46 -6.89
N ALA A 7 1.65 -6.91 -7.98
CA ALA A 7 0.57 -5.92 -7.89
C ALA A 7 -0.71 -6.52 -7.27
N LEU A 8 -1.07 -7.76 -7.64
CA LEU A 8 -2.21 -8.46 -7.03
C LEU A 8 -1.95 -8.79 -5.56
N LYS A 9 -0.73 -9.23 -5.21
CA LYS A 9 -0.36 -9.43 -3.79
C LYS A 9 -0.45 -8.13 -2.99
N LEU A 10 0.04 -7.01 -3.56
CA LEU A 10 -0.06 -5.70 -2.92
C LEU A 10 -1.52 -5.31 -2.70
N TYR A 11 -2.39 -5.58 -3.68
CA TYR A 11 -3.82 -5.38 -3.52
C TYR A 11 -4.39 -6.27 -2.42
N ASP A 12 -4.01 -7.55 -2.35
CA ASP A 12 -4.52 -8.47 -1.33
C ASP A 12 -4.14 -8.04 0.09
N ILE A 13 -2.94 -7.50 0.27
CA ILE A 13 -2.48 -6.91 1.54
C ILE A 13 -3.31 -5.66 1.86
N LEU A 14 -3.48 -4.75 0.90
CA LEU A 14 -4.03 -3.43 1.18
C LEU A 14 -5.55 -3.32 1.03
N LYS A 15 -6.25 -4.26 0.39
CA LYS A 15 -7.65 -4.11 -0.06
C LYS A 15 -8.60 -3.68 1.05
N ASP A 16 -8.39 -4.16 2.27
CA ASP A 16 -9.22 -3.83 3.44
C ASP A 16 -8.89 -2.44 4.03
N HIS A 17 -7.78 -1.84 3.60
CA HIS A 17 -7.31 -0.51 4.03
C HIS A 17 -7.53 0.57 2.97
N LEU A 18 -7.80 0.18 1.72
CA LEU A 18 -8.00 1.13 0.64
C LEU A 18 -9.27 1.96 0.86
N PRO A 19 -9.18 3.30 0.78
CA PRO A 19 -10.35 4.17 0.87
C PRO A 19 -11.38 3.82 -0.20
N VAL A 20 -12.65 3.69 0.21
CA VAL A 20 -13.78 3.43 -0.71
C VAL A 20 -13.92 4.57 -1.73
N ASP A 21 -13.68 5.81 -1.29
CA ASP A 21 -13.69 7.00 -2.14
C ASP A 21 -12.33 7.71 -2.09
N ALA A 22 -11.68 7.74 -3.26
CA ALA A 22 -10.42 8.43 -3.51
C ALA A 22 -10.60 9.78 -4.22
N THR A 23 -11.85 10.15 -4.57
CA THR A 23 -12.13 11.33 -5.38
C THR A 23 -11.64 12.59 -4.64
N ASN A 24 -10.78 13.37 -5.31
CA ASN A 24 -10.18 14.60 -4.79
C ASN A 24 -9.18 14.43 -3.62
N LEU A 25 -8.69 13.22 -3.35
CA LEU A 25 -7.59 13.05 -2.39
C LEU A 25 -6.25 13.33 -3.06
N THR A 26 -5.39 14.10 -2.40
CA THR A 26 -3.97 14.13 -2.76
C THR A 26 -3.33 12.78 -2.39
N ALA A 27 -2.23 12.42 -3.03
CA ALA A 27 -1.50 11.17 -2.73
C ALA A 27 -1.18 11.04 -1.22
N PHE A 28 -0.77 12.15 -0.59
CA PHE A 28 -0.51 12.20 0.85
C PHE A 28 -1.75 11.90 1.69
N HIS A 29 -2.91 12.50 1.38
CA HIS A 29 -4.15 12.20 2.11
C HIS A 29 -4.65 10.78 1.85
N TYR A 30 -4.43 10.24 0.66
CA TYR A 30 -4.78 8.86 0.33
C TYR A 30 -3.92 7.87 1.14
N ALA A 31 -2.60 8.06 1.15
CA ALA A 31 -1.68 7.27 1.96
C ALA A 31 -1.98 7.38 3.47
N GLY A 32 -2.29 8.58 3.95
CA GLY A 32 -2.72 8.81 5.34
C GLY A 32 -3.94 8.00 5.72
N LYS A 33 -4.98 7.95 4.86
CA LYS A 33 -6.17 7.12 5.13
C LYS A 33 -5.87 5.62 5.17
N ILE A 34 -4.95 5.14 4.33
CA ILE A 34 -4.54 3.73 4.36
C ILE A 34 -3.86 3.44 5.70
N LEU A 35 -2.92 4.29 6.11
CA LEU A 35 -2.19 4.13 7.37
C LEU A 35 -3.13 4.22 8.59
N ASP A 36 -4.06 5.16 8.60
CA ASP A 36 -5.07 5.29 9.65
C ASP A 36 -5.91 4.01 9.77
N SER A 37 -6.27 3.39 8.64
CA SER A 37 -7.01 2.12 8.62
C SER A 37 -6.17 0.97 9.19
N ILE A 38 -4.90 0.84 8.79
CA ILE A 38 -3.97 -0.16 9.31
C ILE A 38 -3.81 -0.02 10.84
N ILE A 39 -3.62 1.20 11.33
CA ILE A 39 -3.49 1.47 12.76
C ILE A 39 -4.78 1.11 13.50
N THR A 40 -5.94 1.52 12.98
CA THR A 40 -7.24 1.30 13.62
C THR A 40 -7.62 -0.18 13.67
N LYS A 41 -7.22 -0.97 12.66
CA LYS A 41 -7.49 -2.41 12.58
C LYS A 41 -6.42 -3.27 13.28
N GLU A 42 -5.37 -2.66 13.82
CA GLU A 42 -4.25 -3.34 14.47
C GLU A 42 -3.49 -4.32 13.55
N THR A 43 -3.53 -4.12 12.23
CA THR A 43 -2.86 -4.97 11.23
C THR A 43 -1.51 -4.39 10.81
N HIS A 44 -0.66 -4.04 11.77
CA HIS A 44 0.62 -3.36 11.53
C HIS A 44 1.57 -4.12 10.59
N GLU A 45 1.42 -5.43 10.46
CA GLU A 45 2.16 -6.27 9.51
C GLU A 45 1.89 -5.89 8.05
N ASP A 46 0.64 -5.52 7.70
CA ASP A 46 0.25 -5.13 6.34
C ASP A 46 1.04 -3.91 5.86
N TYR A 47 1.40 -3.01 6.79
CA TYR A 47 2.23 -1.86 6.47
C TYR A 47 3.64 -2.28 6.05
N LEU A 48 4.30 -3.12 6.85
CA LEU A 48 5.68 -3.55 6.56
C LEU A 48 5.72 -4.44 5.33
N ASP A 49 4.76 -5.35 5.17
CA ASP A 49 4.64 -6.23 4.00
C ASP A 49 4.42 -5.44 2.72
N ALA A 50 3.55 -4.42 2.74
CA ALA A 50 3.33 -3.56 1.61
C ALA A 50 4.59 -2.75 1.25
N VAL A 51 5.26 -2.15 2.24
CA VAL A 51 6.50 -1.38 2.00
C VAL A 51 7.59 -2.28 1.43
N ALA A 52 7.82 -3.45 2.02
CA ALA A 52 8.82 -4.42 1.57
C ALA A 52 8.55 -4.86 0.13
N LEU A 53 7.30 -5.21 -0.18
CA LEU A 53 6.88 -5.63 -1.51
C LEU A 53 7.07 -4.53 -2.57
N MET A 54 6.64 -3.29 -2.26
CA MET A 54 6.73 -2.15 -3.18
C MET A 54 8.18 -1.76 -3.47
N ASN A 55 9.06 -1.86 -2.46
CA ASN A 55 10.46 -1.44 -2.53
C ASN A 55 11.43 -2.58 -2.86
N LYS A 56 10.95 -3.83 -2.94
CA LYS A 56 11.75 -5.03 -3.20
C LYS A 56 12.91 -5.20 -2.22
N CYS A 57 12.62 -4.97 -0.95
CA CYS A 57 13.55 -5.18 0.16
C CYS A 57 12.96 -6.16 1.17
N GLU A 58 13.79 -6.62 2.10
CA GLU A 58 13.34 -7.45 3.22
C GLU A 58 12.87 -6.57 4.38
N ILE A 59 11.98 -7.10 5.23
CA ILE A 59 11.48 -6.39 6.41
C ILE A 59 12.62 -6.03 7.37
N ASP A 60 13.63 -6.91 7.50
CA ASP A 60 14.82 -6.66 8.33
C ASP A 60 15.58 -5.41 7.89
N ASP A 61 15.56 -5.07 6.60
CA ASP A 61 16.14 -3.84 6.09
C ASP A 61 15.32 -2.63 6.56
N LEU A 62 13.98 -2.72 6.53
CA LEU A 62 13.08 -1.64 6.93
C LEU A 62 13.21 -1.30 8.43
N ILE A 63 13.35 -2.31 9.29
CA ILE A 63 13.45 -2.11 10.75
C ILE A 63 14.75 -1.37 11.14
N GLN A 64 15.77 -1.43 10.29
CA GLN A 64 17.04 -0.73 10.52
C GLN A 64 17.02 0.73 10.08
N ASN A 65 15.99 1.15 9.32
CA ASN A 65 15.84 2.52 8.83
C ASN A 65 15.05 3.39 9.79
N ASP A 66 15.18 4.72 9.62
CA ASP A 66 14.39 5.66 10.40
C ASP A 66 12.90 5.57 10.02
N VAL A 67 12.02 5.71 11.01
CA VAL A 67 10.56 5.63 10.80
C VAL A 67 10.08 6.60 9.71
N SER A 68 10.68 7.79 9.63
CA SER A 68 10.37 8.77 8.58
C SER A 68 10.77 8.31 7.18
N GLU A 69 11.85 7.53 7.06
CA GLU A 69 12.31 6.99 5.77
C GLU A 69 11.39 5.85 5.31
N VAL A 70 11.01 4.96 6.23
CA VAL A 70 10.05 3.89 5.94
C VAL A 70 8.70 4.49 5.52
N PHE A 71 8.27 5.57 6.18
CA PHE A 71 7.03 6.27 5.82
C PHE A 71 7.13 6.96 4.46
N ALA A 72 8.26 7.58 4.13
CA ALA A 72 8.48 8.12 2.79
C ALA A 72 8.44 7.01 1.73
N ALA A 73 9.12 5.88 1.97
CA ALA A 73 9.13 4.72 1.08
C ALA A 73 7.74 4.10 0.90
N PHE A 74 6.87 4.19 1.91
CA PHE A 74 5.46 3.81 1.79
C PHE A 74 4.72 4.72 0.82
N ILE A 75 4.79 6.04 1.01
CA ILE A 75 4.10 7.02 0.14
C ILE A 75 4.60 6.89 -1.30
N ASP A 76 5.91 6.89 -1.50
CA ASP A 76 6.54 6.80 -2.82
C ASP A 76 6.16 5.47 -3.49
N GLY A 77 6.20 4.37 -2.74
CA GLY A 77 5.78 3.05 -3.20
C GLY A 77 4.32 3.02 -3.70
N LEU A 78 3.39 3.65 -2.98
CA LEU A 78 1.98 3.72 -3.37
C LEU A 78 1.79 4.51 -4.68
N ILE A 79 2.55 5.59 -4.86
CA ILE A 79 2.51 6.44 -6.05
C ILE A 79 3.13 5.70 -7.24
N GLU A 80 4.34 5.18 -7.09
CA GLU A 80 5.10 4.52 -8.17
C GLU A 80 4.45 3.24 -8.68
N ASN A 81 3.68 2.57 -7.83
CA ASN A 81 2.96 1.35 -8.19
C ASN A 81 1.47 1.59 -8.45
N GLU A 82 1.04 2.86 -8.55
CA GLU A 82 -0.31 3.24 -8.96
C GLU A 82 -1.40 2.47 -8.20
N ILE A 83 -1.31 2.40 -6.86
CA ILE A 83 -2.19 1.56 -6.03
C ILE A 83 -3.69 1.81 -6.29
N LEU A 84 -4.06 3.04 -6.63
CA LEU A 84 -5.43 3.41 -6.98
C LEU A 84 -5.87 2.76 -8.30
N GLU A 85 -4.98 2.70 -9.30
CA GLU A 85 -5.26 2.03 -10.56
C GLU A 85 -5.32 0.51 -10.38
N ILE A 86 -4.47 -0.07 -9.53
CA ILE A 86 -4.56 -1.49 -9.15
C ILE A 86 -5.92 -1.78 -8.51
N LYS A 87 -6.37 -0.94 -7.56
CA LYS A 87 -7.69 -1.05 -6.93
C LYS A 87 -8.80 -1.04 -7.97
N ASN A 88 -8.81 0.00 -8.81
CA ASN A 88 -9.84 0.20 -9.84
C ASN A 88 -9.86 -0.97 -10.83
N PHE A 89 -8.68 -1.49 -11.20
CA PHE A 89 -8.55 -2.66 -12.05
C PHE A 89 -9.18 -3.90 -11.40
N CYS A 90 -8.80 -4.22 -10.15
CA CYS A 90 -9.30 -5.39 -9.43
C CYS A 90 -10.82 -5.34 -9.25
N GLU A 91 -11.36 -4.18 -8.84
CA GLU A 91 -12.80 -3.97 -8.69
C GLU A 91 -13.54 -4.12 -10.03
N LYS A 92 -12.97 -3.58 -11.12
CA LYS A 92 -13.56 -3.67 -12.47
C LYS A 92 -13.64 -5.10 -12.98
N VAL A 93 -12.66 -5.95 -12.66
CA VAL A 93 -12.63 -7.35 -13.11
C VAL A 93 -13.29 -8.32 -12.12
N GLY A 94 -13.77 -7.84 -10.97
CA GLY A 94 -14.37 -8.67 -9.93
C GLY A 94 -13.36 -9.55 -9.18
N TYR A 95 -12.10 -9.11 -9.11
CA TYR A 95 -11.08 -9.77 -8.29
C TYR A 95 -11.26 -9.34 -6.83
N HIS A 96 -11.38 -10.31 -5.92
CA HIS A 96 -11.64 -10.05 -4.50
C HIS A 96 -10.52 -10.54 -3.57
N GLY A 97 -9.51 -11.26 -4.11
CA GLY A 97 -8.40 -11.84 -3.34
C GLY A 97 -8.81 -12.96 -2.42
#